data_AF-Q5EC26-F1
#
_entry.id   AF-Q5EC26-F1
#
_cell.length_a   1.000
_cell.length_b   1.000
_cell.length_c   1.000
_cell.angle_alpha   90.00
_cell.angle_beta   90.00
_cell.angle_gamma   90.00
#
_symmetry.space_group_name_H-M   'P 1'
#
loop_
_entity.id
_entity.type
_entity.pdbx_description
1 polymer ?
#
loop_
_entity_poly.entity_id
_entity_poly.type
_entity_poly.pdbx_seq_one_letter_code
_entity_poly.pdbx_strand_id
1 'polypeptide(L)'
;LSRLVQSLPRMIIKDEIGKQVKYSLEAAKLAQTNASLGIYDASAVSSRQARSLAEDAFFHPSIMSVGYYSFEHCFAVYSPFFLPVSMHVILAALREWRRYKKEHKKYLVWKAKMKHAS
;
A
#
# COMPACT_ATOMS: atom_id res chain seq x y z
N LEU A 1 1.79 -9.78 15.90
CA LEU A 1 0.48 -9.36 15.32
C LEU A 1 0.50 -7.93 14.76
N SER A 2 1.15 -6.95 15.41
CA SER A 2 1.23 -5.56 14.92
C SER A 2 2.06 -5.34 13.64
N ARG A 3 2.97 -6.25 13.29
CA ARG A 3 3.83 -6.11 12.09
C ARG A 3 3.26 -6.65 10.78
N LEU A 4 2.22 -7.48 10.84
CA LEU A 4 1.57 -8.02 9.63
C LEU A 4 0.42 -7.13 9.14
N VAL A 5 -0.18 -6.33 10.03
CA VAL A 5 -1.19 -5.31 9.67
C VAL A 5 -0.54 -4.10 8.97
N GLN A 6 0.75 -3.86 9.16
CA GLN A 6 1.49 -2.79 8.48
C GLN A 6 1.98 -3.14 7.07
N SER A 7 1.88 -4.39 6.62
CA SER A 7 2.39 -4.80 5.30
C SER A 7 1.38 -4.62 4.16
N LEU A 8 0.18 -4.10 4.42
CA LEU A 8 -0.83 -3.79 3.38
C LEU A 8 -1.51 -2.42 3.58
N PRO A 9 -0.77 -1.29 3.70
CA PRO A 9 -1.35 0.03 3.96
C PRO A 9 -1.93 0.71 2.70
N ARG A 10 -2.24 -0.05 1.64
CA ARG A 10 -2.66 0.50 0.34
C ARG A 10 -3.87 -0.21 -0.27
N MET A 11 -4.70 -0.88 0.54
CA MET A 11 -6.04 -1.23 0.08
C MET A 11 -7.02 -0.20 0.63
N ILE A 12 -7.47 0.73 -0.23
CA ILE A 12 -8.62 1.57 0.07
C ILE A 12 -9.84 0.63 0.05
N ILE A 13 -10.13 0.01 1.19
CA ILE A 13 -11.35 -0.78 1.36
C ILE A 13 -12.48 0.24 1.38
N LYS A 14 -13.21 0.34 0.25
CA LYS A 14 -14.42 1.16 0.21
C LYS A 14 -15.42 0.58 1.22
N ASP A 15 -16.13 1.45 1.94
CA ASP A 15 -17.12 1.04 2.95
C ASP A 15 -18.17 0.08 2.39
N GLU A 16 -18.46 0.19 1.09
CA GLU A 16 -19.35 -0.70 0.34
C GLU A 16 -18.88 -2.17 0.34
N ILE A 17 -17.59 -2.42 0.13
CA ILE A 17 -16.99 -3.76 0.21
C ILE A 17 -17.09 -4.29 1.64
N GLY A 18 -16.80 -3.44 2.64
CA GLY A 18 -16.91 -3.81 4.05
C GLY A 18 -18.33 -4.26 4.42
N LYS A 19 -19.35 -3.57 3.89
CA LYS A 19 -20.76 -3.96 4.06
C LYS A 19 -21.08 -5.28 3.36
N GLN A 20 -20.64 -5.49 2.12
CA GLN A 20 -20.86 -6.73 1.38
C GLN A 20 -20.24 -7.95 2.08
N VAL A 21 -19.02 -7.81 2.62
CA VAL A 21 -18.37 -8.86 3.42
C VAL A 21 -19.15 -9.13 4.71
N LYS A 22 -19.65 -8.09 5.40
CA LYS A 22 -20.48 -8.26 6.60
C LYS A 22 -21.77 -9.01 6.30
N TYR A 23 -22.47 -8.65 5.23
CA TYR A 23 -23.70 -9.35 4.81
C TYR A 23 -23.44 -10.79 4.37
N SER A 24 -22.32 -11.05 3.69
CA SER A 24 -21.88 -12.42 3.37
C SER A 24 -21.68 -13.24 4.64
N LEU A 25 -21.03 -12.68 5.65
CA LEU A 25 -20.80 -13.35 6.94
C LEU A 25 -22.10 -13.64 7.70
N GLU A 26 -23.04 -12.68 7.71
CA GLU A 26 -24.36 -12.85 8.32
C GLU A 26 -25.16 -13.96 7.62
N ALA A 27 -25.17 -13.98 6.28
CA ALA A 27 -25.82 -15.02 5.49
C ALA A 27 -25.17 -16.40 5.69
N ALA A 28 -23.83 -16.45 5.81
CA ALA A 28 -23.11 -17.70 6.10
C ALA A 28 -23.43 -18.25 7.48
N LYS A 29 -23.53 -17.37 8.49
CA LYS A 29 -23.96 -17.74 9.84
C LYS A 29 -25.39 -18.28 9.84
N LEU A 30 -26.28 -17.64 9.09
CA LEU A 30 -27.67 -18.10 8.93
C LEU A 30 -27.74 -19.46 8.23
N ALA A 31 -26.92 -19.69 7.21
CA ALA A 31 -26.78 -20.99 6.57
C ALA A 31 -26.32 -22.08 7.56
N GLN A 32 -25.33 -21.77 8.40
CA GLN A 32 -24.84 -22.67 9.45
C GLN A 32 -25.92 -22.99 10.49
N THR A 33 -26.64 -21.97 10.97
CA THR A 33 -27.74 -22.16 11.93
C THR A 33 -28.84 -23.03 11.32
N ASN A 34 -29.27 -22.76 10.08
CA ASN A 34 -30.28 -23.58 9.40
C ASN A 34 -29.82 -25.02 9.17
N ALA A 35 -28.54 -25.24 8.85
CA ALA A 35 -27.98 -26.59 8.73
C ALA A 35 -27.99 -27.32 10.09
N SER A 36 -27.64 -26.63 11.18
CA SER A 36 -27.66 -27.21 12.53
C SER A 36 -29.08 -27.55 13.01
N LEU A 37 -30.09 -26.83 12.52
CA LEU A 37 -31.51 -27.08 12.78
C LEU A 37 -32.12 -28.14 11.82
N GLY A 38 -31.34 -28.70 10.90
CA GLY A 38 -31.81 -29.69 9.92
C GLY A 38 -32.61 -29.11 8.74
N ILE A 39 -32.65 -27.78 8.59
CA ILE A 39 -33.41 -27.09 7.53
C ILE A 39 -32.47 -26.86 6.33
N TYR A 40 -32.21 -27.93 5.58
CA TYR A 40 -31.20 -27.92 4.51
C TYR A 40 -31.55 -27.01 3.32
N ASP A 41 -32.83 -26.89 2.95
CA ASP A 41 -33.23 -26.02 1.83
C ASP A 41 -32.95 -24.55 2.14
N ALA A 42 -33.35 -24.07 3.33
CA ALA A 42 -33.08 -22.71 3.76
C ALA A 42 -31.57 -22.46 3.98
N SER A 43 -30.83 -23.48 4.42
CA SER A 43 -29.37 -23.43 4.52
C SER A 43 -28.72 -23.27 3.14
N ALA A 44 -29.15 -24.04 2.14
CA ALA A 44 -28.62 -23.98 0.78
C ALA A 44 -28.85 -22.61 0.13
N VAL A 45 -30.05 -22.04 0.31
CA VAL A 45 -30.37 -20.68 -0.19
C VAL A 45 -29.46 -19.63 0.47
N SER A 46 -29.33 -19.68 1.79
CA SER A 46 -28.51 -18.72 2.55
C SER A 46 -27.01 -18.86 2.22
N SER A 47 -26.55 -20.08 1.97
CA SER A 47 -25.17 -20.37 1.54
C SER A 47 -24.87 -19.80 0.15
N ARG A 48 -25.80 -19.94 -0.80
CA ARG A 48 -25.69 -19.32 -2.14
C ARG A 48 -25.63 -17.79 -2.04
N GLN A 49 -26.46 -17.20 -1.18
CA GLN A 49 -26.46 -15.76 -0.96
C GLN A 49 -25.13 -15.28 -0.33
N ALA A 50 -24.61 -15.99 0.67
CA ALA A 50 -23.32 -15.68 1.28
C ALA A 50 -22.18 -15.74 0.26
N ARG A 51 -22.22 -16.73 -0.63
CA ARG A 51 -21.24 -16.90 -1.71
C ARG A 51 -21.31 -15.76 -2.72
N SER A 52 -22.50 -15.40 -3.20
CA SER A 52 -22.69 -14.29 -4.14
C SER A 52 -22.13 -12.98 -3.58
N LEU A 53 -22.45 -12.66 -2.32
CA LEU A 53 -21.98 -11.42 -1.67
C LEU A 53 -20.46 -11.42 -1.45
N ALA A 54 -19.87 -12.59 -1.20
CA ALA A 54 -18.42 -12.73 -1.10
C ALA A 54 -17.73 -12.58 -2.46
N GLU A 55 -18.30 -13.15 -3.53
CA GLU A 55 -17.80 -13.02 -4.90
C GLU A 55 -17.89 -11.56 -5.36
N ASP A 56 -19.01 -10.86 -5.12
CA ASP A 56 -19.16 -9.44 -5.45
C ASP A 56 -18.12 -8.56 -4.75
N ALA A 57 -17.87 -8.81 -3.46
CA ALA A 57 -16.84 -8.10 -2.72
C ALA A 57 -15.43 -8.42 -3.23
N PHE A 58 -15.13 -9.69 -3.52
CA PHE A 58 -13.82 -10.14 -3.96
C PHE A 58 -13.46 -9.62 -5.35
N PHE A 59 -14.42 -9.63 -6.28
CA PHE A 59 -14.25 -9.17 -7.66
C PHE A 59 -14.55 -7.67 -7.83
N HIS A 60 -14.71 -6.93 -6.73
CA HIS A 60 -14.92 -5.49 -6.81
C HIS A 60 -13.72 -4.82 -7.51
N PRO A 61 -13.95 -3.90 -8.48
CA PRO A 61 -12.88 -3.34 -9.32
C PRO A 61 -11.77 -2.66 -8.53
N SER A 62 -12.08 -2.09 -7.36
CA SER A 62 -11.06 -1.50 -6.48
C SER A 62 -10.18 -2.51 -5.74
N ILE A 63 -10.68 -3.72 -5.46
CA ILE A 63 -9.87 -4.80 -4.88
C ILE A 63 -9.01 -5.42 -5.98
N MET A 64 -9.61 -5.71 -7.14
CA MET A 64 -8.89 -6.26 -8.29
C MET A 64 -7.81 -5.29 -8.80
N SER A 65 -8.10 -3.98 -8.86
CA SER A 65 -7.12 -2.98 -9.33
C SER A 65 -5.94 -2.81 -8.38
N VAL A 66 -6.14 -2.89 -7.06
CA VAL A 66 -5.04 -2.82 -6.08
C VAL A 66 -4.16 -4.06 -6.17
N GLY A 67 -4.74 -5.23 -6.47
CA GLY A 67 -3.98 -6.45 -6.75
C GLY A 67 -3.14 -6.37 -8.02
N TYR A 68 -3.64 -5.70 -9.06
CA TYR A 68 -2.96 -5.57 -10.35
C TYR A 68 -2.02 -4.37 -10.47
N TYR A 69 -2.22 -3.29 -9.72
CA TYR A 69 -1.36 -2.10 -9.77
C TYR A 69 -0.24 -2.18 -8.72
N SER A 70 0.60 -3.21 -8.84
CA SER A 70 1.81 -3.35 -8.03
C SER A 70 2.78 -2.19 -8.28
N PHE A 71 3.56 -1.80 -7.26
CA PHE A 71 4.64 -0.81 -7.38
C PHE A 71 5.59 -1.14 -8.55
N GLU A 72 5.74 -2.42 -8.85
CA GLU A 72 6.53 -2.93 -9.97
C GLU A 72 6.02 -2.47 -11.34
N HIS A 73 4.71 -2.33 -11.55
CA HIS A 73 4.16 -1.82 -12.82
C HIS A 73 4.41 -0.33 -12.99
N CYS A 74 4.24 0.46 -11.92
CA CYS A 74 4.58 1.88 -11.92
C CYS A 74 6.08 2.05 -12.20
N PHE A 75 6.93 1.28 -11.52
CA PHE A 75 8.36 1.29 -11.76
C PHE A 75 8.72 0.88 -13.19
N ALA A 76 8.12 -0.18 -13.74
CA ALA A 76 8.41 -0.65 -15.09
C ALA A 76 8.02 0.36 -16.18
N VAL A 77 6.89 1.07 -16.01
CA VAL A 77 6.43 2.09 -16.98
C VAL A 77 7.27 3.36 -16.89
N TYR A 78 7.60 3.83 -15.68
CA TYR A 78 8.28 5.12 -15.52
C TYR A 78 9.81 5.04 -15.55
N SER A 79 10.41 3.90 -15.20
CA SER A 79 11.86 3.71 -15.23
C SER A 79 12.52 4.10 -16.55
N PRO A 80 12.09 3.63 -17.74
CA PRO A 80 12.79 3.96 -18.99
C PRO A 80 12.81 5.45 -19.32
N PHE A 81 11.79 6.21 -18.90
CA PHE A 81 11.70 7.65 -19.17
C PHE A 81 12.45 8.49 -18.13
N PHE A 82 12.40 8.10 -16.86
CA PHE A 82 12.89 8.94 -15.76
C PHE A 82 14.27 8.55 -15.24
N LEU A 83 14.71 7.28 -15.36
CA LEU A 83 16.05 6.88 -14.89
C LEU A 83 17.18 7.69 -15.57
N PRO A 84 17.20 7.83 -16.91
CA PRO A 84 18.30 8.51 -17.58
C PRO A 84 18.41 9.97 -17.15
N VAL A 85 17.30 10.69 -17.09
CA VAL A 85 17.28 12.11 -16.70
C VAL A 85 17.62 12.27 -15.21
N SER A 86 17.04 11.44 -14.35
CA SER A 86 17.29 11.49 -12.90
C SER A 86 18.75 11.22 -12.55
N MET A 87 19.41 10.31 -13.28
CA MET A 87 20.82 9.99 -13.11
C MET A 87 21.71 11.24 -13.28
N HIS A 88 21.46 12.04 -14.32
CA HIS A 88 22.25 13.24 -14.59
C HIS A 88 22.06 14.30 -13.50
N VAL A 89 20.82 14.51 -13.05
CA VAL A 89 20.49 15.47 -12.00
C VAL A 89 21.12 15.06 -10.67
N ILE A 90 21.05 13.78 -10.30
CA ILE A 90 21.65 13.25 -9.07
C ILE A 90 23.17 13.41 -9.10
N LEU A 91 23.82 13.11 -10.23
CA LEU A 91 25.27 13.28 -10.37
C LEU A 91 25.69 14.75 -10.23
N ALA A 92 24.93 15.68 -10.83
CA ALA A 92 25.19 17.11 -10.69
C ALA A 92 25.02 17.57 -9.22
N ALA A 93 23.93 17.17 -8.57
CA ALA A 93 23.66 17.49 -7.18
C ALA A 93 24.73 16.93 -6.23
N LEU A 94 25.19 15.70 -6.44
CA LEU A 94 26.25 15.07 -5.65
C LEU A 94 27.61 15.77 -5.82
N ARG A 95 27.90 16.31 -7.01
CA ARG A 95 29.13 17.09 -7.23
C ARG A 95 29.07 18.41 -6.48
N GLU A 96 27.96 19.13 -6.58
CA GLU A 96 27.78 20.42 -5.91
C GLU A 96 27.75 20.24 -4.38
N TRP A 97 27.08 19.21 -3.88
CA TRP A 97 27.11 18.87 -2.45
C TRP A 97 28.52 18.59 -1.95
N ARG A 98 29.31 17.81 -2.70
CA ARG A 98 30.71 17.51 -2.34
C ARG A 98 31.56 18.78 -2.31
N ARG A 99 31.33 19.72 -3.24
CA ARG A 99 32.00 21.02 -3.27
C ARG A 99 31.61 21.87 -2.06
N TYR A 100 30.31 21.97 -1.77
CA TYR A 100 29.78 22.67 -0.61
C TYR A 100 30.35 22.14 0.70
N LYS A 101 30.40 20.80 0.88
CA LYS A 101 30.96 20.18 2.10
C LYS A 101 32.45 20.48 2.29
N LYS A 102 33.22 20.64 1.21
CA LYS A 102 34.65 21.02 1.27
C LYS A 102 34.82 22.48 1.68
N GLU A 103 34.07 23.39 1.07
CA GLU A 103 34.13 24.82 1.39
C GLU A 103 33.60 25.11 2.80
N HIS A 104 32.54 24.42 3.22
CA HIS A 104 32.00 24.56 4.57
C HIS A 104 33.00 24.12 5.64
N LYS A 105 33.83 23.09 5.39
CA LYS A 105 34.92 22.71 6.30
C LYS A 105 35.98 23.80 6.42
N LYS A 106 36.37 24.45 5.31
CA LYS A 106 37.32 25.58 5.34
C LYS A 106 36.75 26.77 6.11
N TYR A 107 35.48 27.09 5.91
CA TYR A 107 34.77 28.15 6.64
C TYR A 107 34.73 27.86 8.16
N LEU A 108 34.45 26.62 8.56
CA LEU A 108 34.45 26.21 9.97
C LEU A 108 35.85 26.32 10.60
N VAL A 109 36.89 25.91 9.87
CA VAL A 109 38.29 26.03 10.33
C VAL A 109 38.71 27.49 10.46
N TRP A 110 38.35 28.35 9.50
CA TRP A 110 38.59 29.80 9.58
C TRP A 110 37.87 30.43 10.78
N LYS A 111 36.59 30.10 10.99
CA LYS A 111 35.80 30.57 12.13
C LYS A 111 36.40 30.12 13.47
N ALA A 112 36.91 28.88 13.55
CA ALA A 112 37.60 28.38 14.74
C ALA A 112 38.89 29.14 15.02
N LYS A 113 39.70 29.43 13.98
CA LYS A 113 40.93 30.25 14.13
C LYS A 113 40.64 31.67 14.62
N MET A 114 39.62 32.33 14.06
CA MET A 114 39.20 33.67 14.49
C MET A 114 38.73 33.71 15.94
N LYS A 115 38.07 32.65 16.42
CA LYS A 115 37.61 32.54 17.81
C LYS A 115 38.75 32.30 18.82
N HIS A 116 39.86 31.69 18.40
CA HIS A 116 41.04 31.47 19.24
C HIS A 116 42.04 32.64 19.24
N ALA A 117 41.91 33.59 18.31
CA ALA A 117 42.78 34.76 18.19
C ALA A 117 42.23 36.03 18.88
N SER A 118 41.02 35.95 19.43
CA SER A 118 40.40 36.95 20.31
C SER A 118 40.44 36.48 21.76
#